data_AF-A0A2U9NLR7-F1
#
_entry.id   AF-A0A2U9NLR7-F1
#
_cell.length_a   1.000
_cell.length_b   1.000
_cell.length_c   1.000
_cell.angle_alpha   90.00
_cell.angle_beta   90.00
_cell.angle_gamma   90.00
#
_symmetry.space_group_name_H-M   'P 1'
#
loop_
_entity.id
_entity.type
_entity.pdbx_description
1 polymer ?
#
loop_
_entity_poly.entity_id
_entity_poly.type
_entity_poly.pdbx_seq_one_letter_code
_entity_poly.pdbx_strand_id
1 'polypeptide(L)'
;MASTMVLDVDDMSQRLGEIRQLFMRSGTLFKGLHEKRFGPLDPAPTTSIVLFSPPMQLVIPASFEEEVHRYELTTHARKALSRRLDEMLETYAQEFDQLCDNLSKTTVPQLRSQLPKVVAKLREGLQYHLETRGLPKLLKAVKEHAEKHPRPSTPPPAPRQTSIPAYEA
;
A
#
# COMPACT_ATOMS: atom_id res chain seq x y z
N MET A 1 57.66 -29.93 -25.30
CA MET A 1 56.89 -28.67 -25.27
C MET A 1 55.72 -28.85 -24.30
N ALA A 2 55.43 -27.81 -23.52
CA ALA A 2 54.29 -27.63 -22.60
C ALA A 2 54.27 -28.49 -21.32
N SER A 3 54.97 -28.02 -20.28
CA SER A 3 54.70 -28.40 -18.88
C SER A 3 54.90 -27.16 -18.01
N THR A 4 53.88 -26.31 -17.93
CA THR A 4 53.88 -25.11 -17.08
C THR A 4 52.43 -24.69 -16.85
N MET A 5 52.12 -24.23 -15.64
CA MET A 5 50.85 -23.59 -15.20
C MET A 5 49.72 -24.48 -14.66
N VAL A 6 49.97 -25.27 -13.61
CA VAL A 6 48.90 -25.77 -12.71
C VAL A 6 49.13 -25.40 -11.23
N LEU A 7 50.26 -24.76 -10.88
CA LEU A 7 50.69 -24.61 -9.47
C LEU A 7 50.16 -23.36 -8.73
N ASP A 8 49.34 -22.49 -9.32
CA ASP A 8 48.99 -21.19 -8.70
C ASP A 8 47.60 -21.15 -8.03
N VAL A 9 46.66 -21.99 -8.48
CA VAL A 9 45.27 -21.97 -7.97
C VAL A 9 45.16 -22.67 -6.60
N ASP A 10 45.92 -23.74 -6.40
CA ASP A 10 45.91 -24.48 -5.14
C ASP A 10 46.55 -23.66 -3.99
N ASP A 11 47.63 -22.92 -4.24
CA ASP A 11 48.29 -22.06 -3.23
C ASP A 11 47.37 -20.92 -2.77
N MET A 12 46.65 -20.28 -3.69
CA MET A 12 45.73 -19.20 -3.35
C MET A 12 44.54 -19.70 -2.51
N SER A 13 44.02 -20.89 -2.82
CA SER A 13 42.93 -21.50 -2.05
C SER A 13 43.34 -21.82 -0.61
N GLN A 14 44.58 -22.30 -0.42
CA GLN A 14 45.14 -22.55 0.91
C GLN A 14 45.28 -21.26 1.71
N ARG A 15 45.84 -20.20 1.11
CA ARG A 15 45.98 -18.89 1.78
C ARG A 15 44.64 -18.29 2.21
N LEU A 16 43.59 -18.42 1.39
CA LEU A 16 42.25 -17.97 1.75
C LEU A 16 41.67 -18.77 2.93
N GLY A 17 41.96 -20.07 2.98
CA GLY A 17 41.61 -20.94 4.10
C GLY A 17 42.28 -20.49 5.40
N GLU A 18 43.57 -20.17 5.35
CA GLU A 18 44.35 -19.67 6.49
C GLU A 18 43.84 -18.32 7.00
N ILE A 19 43.55 -17.37 6.09
CA ILE A 19 42.97 -16.08 6.46
C ILE A 19 41.62 -16.28 7.17
N ARG A 20 40.76 -17.16 6.64
CA ARG A 20 39.46 -17.46 7.24
C ARG A 20 39.60 -18.06 8.64
N GLN A 21 40.56 -18.97 8.83
CA GLN A 21 40.91 -19.52 10.14
C GLN A 21 41.40 -18.44 11.12
N LEU A 22 42.20 -17.50 10.63
CA LEU A 22 42.74 -16.40 11.43
C LEU A 22 41.64 -15.41 11.87
N PHE A 23 40.69 -15.10 10.99
CA PHE A 23 39.49 -14.33 11.34
C PHE A 23 38.61 -15.05 12.36
N MET A 24 38.40 -16.37 12.20
CA MET A 24 37.63 -17.17 13.16
C MET A 24 38.27 -17.14 14.56
N ARG A 25 39.59 -17.33 14.65
CA ARG A 25 40.35 -17.27 15.92
C ARG A 25 40.34 -15.88 16.54
N SER A 26 40.46 -14.84 15.73
CA SER A 26 40.39 -13.46 16.20
C SER A 26 38.98 -13.14 16.73
N GLY A 27 37.95 -13.63 16.05
CA GLY A 27 36.57 -13.50 16.47
C GLY A 27 36.27 -14.18 17.82
N THR A 28 36.79 -15.39 18.05
CA THR A 28 36.61 -16.08 19.35
C THR A 28 37.34 -15.39 20.48
N LEU A 29 38.57 -14.91 20.25
CA LEU A 29 39.32 -14.12 21.23
C LEU A 29 38.61 -12.81 21.58
N PHE A 30 38.13 -12.08 20.56
CA PHE A 30 37.42 -10.83 20.77
C PHE A 30 36.12 -11.05 21.54
N LYS A 31 35.36 -12.10 21.19
CA LYS A 31 34.15 -12.49 21.92
C LYS A 31 34.46 -12.79 23.38
N GLY A 32 35.49 -13.59 23.67
CA GLY A 32 35.88 -13.91 25.06
C GLY A 32 36.33 -12.69 25.87
N LEU A 33 37.09 -11.77 25.25
CA LEU A 33 37.47 -10.51 25.89
C LEU A 33 36.27 -9.59 26.14
N HIS A 34 35.35 -9.52 25.19
CA HIS A 34 34.12 -8.76 25.32
C HIS A 34 33.25 -9.31 26.46
N GLU A 35 33.03 -10.63 26.49
CA GLU A 35 32.24 -11.27 27.55
C GLU A 35 32.86 -11.08 28.94
N LYS A 36 34.19 -11.09 29.04
CA LYS A 36 34.90 -10.81 30.31
C LYS A 36 34.71 -9.37 30.80
N ARG A 37 34.59 -8.39 29.89
CA ARG A 37 34.44 -6.97 30.25
C ARG A 37 32.99 -6.54 30.42
N PHE A 38 32.09 -7.08 29.61
CA PHE A 38 30.72 -6.58 29.47
C PHE A 38 29.65 -7.61 29.80
N GLY A 39 30.04 -8.83 30.17
CA GLY A 39 29.14 -9.94 30.44
C GLY A 39 28.76 -10.75 29.18
N PRO A 40 28.12 -11.92 29.37
CA PRO A 40 27.64 -12.74 28.27
C PRO A 40 26.78 -11.93 27.31
N LEU A 41 27.04 -12.04 26.01
CA LEU A 41 26.09 -11.57 25.01
C LEU A 41 24.93 -12.56 25.02
N ASP A 42 23.88 -12.29 25.79
CA ASP A 42 22.63 -13.03 25.67
C ASP A 42 22.19 -12.91 24.20
N PRO A 43 22.07 -14.03 23.46
CA PRO A 43 21.48 -13.98 22.14
C PRO A 43 20.07 -13.46 22.34
N ALA A 44 19.84 -12.21 21.93
CA ALA A 44 18.55 -11.56 22.10
C ALA A 44 17.47 -12.51 21.60
N PRO A 45 16.42 -12.80 22.41
CA PRO A 45 15.38 -13.72 22.01
C PRO A 45 14.86 -13.25 20.65
N THR A 46 14.94 -14.13 19.66
CA THR A 46 14.36 -13.93 18.34
C THR A 46 12.85 -13.98 18.48
N THR A 47 12.26 -13.03 19.18
CA THR A 47 10.81 -12.87 19.23
C THR A 47 10.42 -12.39 17.83
N SER A 48 9.97 -13.32 17.00
CA SER A 48 9.21 -13.02 15.80
C SER A 48 7.92 -12.37 16.29
N ILE A 49 7.95 -11.05 16.48
CA ILE A 49 6.73 -10.28 16.68
C ILE A 49 5.99 -10.41 15.35
N VAL A 50 5.02 -11.33 15.32
CA VAL A 50 4.07 -11.43 14.21
C VAL A 50 3.28 -10.14 14.26
N LEU A 51 3.62 -9.23 13.34
CA LEU A 51 2.99 -7.93 13.28
C LEU A 51 1.62 -8.11 12.64
N PHE A 52 0.60 -8.38 13.45
CA PHE A 52 -0.78 -8.44 13.00
C PHE A 52 -1.26 -7.00 12.72
N SER A 53 -0.93 -6.47 11.54
CA SER A 53 -1.52 -5.20 11.09
C SER A 53 -2.91 -5.50 10.54
N PRO A 54 -3.99 -4.90 11.07
CA PRO A 54 -5.30 -5.02 10.46
C PRO A 54 -5.27 -4.43 9.04
N PRO A 55 -6.06 -4.99 8.11
CA PRO A 55 -6.10 -4.55 6.72
C PRO A 55 -6.45 -3.05 6.65
N MET A 56 -5.88 -2.37 5.65
CA MET A 56 -6.14 -0.95 5.46
C MET A 56 -7.59 -0.72 5.01
N GLN A 57 -8.32 0.09 5.78
CA GLN A 57 -9.63 0.60 5.40
C GLN A 57 -9.50 2.08 5.08
N LEU A 58 -9.56 2.40 3.80
CA LEU A 58 -9.66 3.78 3.32
C LEU A 58 -11.11 4.25 3.44
N VAL A 59 -11.31 5.49 3.86
CA VAL A 59 -12.64 6.09 4.02
C VAL A 59 -12.88 7.06 2.87
N ILE A 60 -14.02 6.93 2.19
CA ILE A 60 -14.48 7.93 1.23
C ILE A 60 -15.16 9.06 2.03
N PRO A 61 -14.71 10.32 1.93
CA PRO A 61 -15.36 11.45 2.59
C PRO A 61 -16.78 11.66 2.07
N ALA A 62 -17.72 11.92 2.98
CA ALA A 62 -19.12 12.21 2.62
C ALA A 62 -19.26 13.40 1.64
N SER A 63 -18.35 14.37 1.72
CA SER A 63 -18.31 15.52 0.80
C SER A 63 -18.15 15.09 -0.66
N PHE A 64 -17.40 14.01 -0.92
CA PHE A 64 -17.25 13.47 -2.26
C PHE A 64 -18.56 12.84 -2.77
N GLU A 65 -19.28 12.11 -1.90
CA GLU A 65 -20.57 11.53 -2.25
C GLU A 65 -21.63 12.59 -2.56
N GLU A 66 -21.66 13.67 -1.76
CA GLU A 66 -22.53 14.81 -2.00
C GLU A 66 -22.26 15.48 -3.35
N GLU A 67 -20.98 15.70 -3.71
CA GLU A 67 -20.62 16.28 -4.99
C GLU A 67 -21.00 15.36 -6.17
N VAL A 68 -20.76 14.06 -6.04
CA VAL A 68 -21.18 13.08 -7.06
C VAL A 68 -22.70 13.10 -7.24
N HIS A 69 -23.46 13.25 -6.16
CA HIS A 69 -24.92 13.32 -6.22
C HIS A 69 -25.43 14.53 -7.02
N ARG A 70 -24.73 15.67 -6.93
CA ARG A 70 -25.08 16.91 -7.65
C ARG A 70 -25.01 16.77 -9.18
N TYR A 71 -24.20 15.84 -9.70
CA TYR A 71 -24.07 15.62 -11.14
C TYR A 71 -25.18 14.74 -11.74
N GLU A 72 -26.18 14.33 -10.95
CA GLU A 72 -27.36 13.55 -11.39
C GLU A 72 -27.05 12.37 -12.32
N LEU A 73 -25.96 11.66 -12.04
CA LEU A 73 -25.47 10.57 -12.88
C LEU A 73 -26.55 9.51 -13.14
N THR A 74 -26.58 9.00 -14.37
CA THR A 74 -27.38 7.83 -14.72
C THR A 74 -26.99 6.62 -13.89
N THR A 75 -27.89 5.66 -13.72
CA THR A 75 -27.63 4.43 -12.96
C THR A 75 -26.39 3.68 -13.47
N HIS A 76 -26.19 3.66 -14.80
CA HIS A 76 -25.02 3.04 -15.41
C HIS A 76 -23.72 3.78 -15.05
N ALA A 77 -23.70 5.11 -15.16
CA ALA A 77 -22.54 5.92 -14.81
C ALA A 77 -22.19 5.80 -13.31
N ARG A 78 -23.20 5.77 -12.43
CA ARG A 78 -23.01 5.57 -11.00
C ARG A 78 -22.41 4.18 -10.69
N LYS A 79 -22.86 3.13 -11.38
CA LYS A 79 -22.30 1.77 -11.22
C LYS A 79 -20.85 1.71 -11.69
N ALA A 80 -20.53 2.36 -12.82
CA ALA A 80 -19.16 2.44 -13.32
C ALA A 80 -18.25 3.21 -12.35
N LEU A 81 -18.74 4.30 -11.77
CA LEU A 81 -18.02 5.07 -10.76
C LEU A 81 -17.75 4.25 -9.49
N SER A 82 -18.77 3.56 -8.97
CA SER A 82 -18.64 2.67 -7.80
C SER A 82 -17.57 1.60 -8.05
N ARG A 83 -17.65 0.89 -9.18
CA ARG A 83 -16.64 -0.11 -9.54
C ARG A 83 -15.24 0.49 -9.60
N ARG A 84 -15.11 1.72 -10.13
CA ARG A 84 -13.80 2.38 -10.22
C ARG A 84 -13.26 2.79 -8.86
N LEU A 85 -14.13 3.19 -7.93
CA LEU A 85 -13.77 3.44 -6.54
C LEU A 85 -13.28 2.16 -5.88
N ASP A 86 -14.01 1.05 -6.02
CA ASP A 86 -13.65 -0.24 -5.45
C ASP A 86 -12.29 -0.72 -5.96
N GLU A 87 -12.05 -0.67 -7.28
CA GLU A 87 -10.75 -0.99 -7.89
C GLU A 87 -9.61 -0.12 -7.35
N MET A 88 -9.87 1.17 -7.12
CA MET A 88 -8.87 2.09 -6.58
C MET A 88 -8.56 1.79 -5.12
N LEU A 89 -9.59 1.57 -4.29
CA LEU A 89 -9.42 1.23 -2.87
C LEU A 89 -8.66 -0.09 -2.71
N GLU A 90 -8.97 -1.09 -3.53
CA GLU A 90 -8.26 -2.37 -3.57
C GLU A 90 -6.78 -2.17 -3.92
N THR A 91 -6.48 -1.32 -4.91
CA THR A 91 -5.09 -1.00 -5.29
C THR A 91 -4.32 -0.41 -4.11
N TYR A 92 -4.90 0.56 -3.39
CA TYR A 92 -4.27 1.14 -2.21
C TYR A 92 -4.08 0.12 -1.08
N ALA A 93 -5.04 -0.77 -0.87
CA ALA A 93 -4.94 -1.83 0.14
C ALA A 93 -3.75 -2.76 -0.17
N GLN A 94 -3.62 -3.18 -1.44
CA GLN A 94 -2.50 -3.99 -1.90
C GLN A 94 -1.15 -3.27 -1.75
N GLU A 95 -1.07 -1.99 -2.10
CA GLU A 95 0.13 -1.18 -1.91
C GLU A 95 0.50 -1.06 -0.44
N PHE A 96 -0.48 -0.83 0.44
CA PHE A 96 -0.25 -0.77 1.88
C PHE A 96 0.29 -2.08 2.43
N ASP A 97 -0.30 -3.22 2.05
CA ASP A 97 0.15 -4.54 2.49
C ASP A 97 1.59 -4.81 2.03
N GLN A 98 1.90 -4.52 0.76
CA GLN A 98 3.26 -4.66 0.23
C GLN A 98 4.27 -3.78 0.98
N LEU A 99 3.91 -2.53 1.28
CA LEU A 99 4.78 -1.61 2.02
C LEU A 99 4.97 -2.07 3.47
N CYS A 100 3.92 -2.55 4.13
CA CYS A 100 4.02 -3.10 5.48
C CYS A 100 4.90 -4.36 5.52
N ASP A 101 4.75 -5.25 4.55
CA ASP A 101 5.59 -6.42 4.37
C ASP A 101 7.06 -6.04 4.22
N ASN A 102 7.34 -5.09 3.33
CA ASN A 102 8.69 -4.61 3.08
C ASN A 102 9.30 -3.94 4.31
N LEU A 103 8.53 -3.14 5.04
CA LEU A 103 8.95 -2.53 6.30
C LEU A 103 9.28 -3.62 7.33
N SER A 104 8.43 -4.63 7.50
CA SER A 104 8.68 -5.71 8.48
C SER A 104 9.96 -6.50 8.17
N LYS A 105 10.26 -6.73 6.89
CA LYS A 105 11.43 -7.48 6.42
C LYS A 105 12.73 -6.68 6.53
N THR A 106 12.68 -5.37 6.32
CA THR A 106 13.87 -4.50 6.27
C THR A 106 14.21 -3.84 7.61
N THR A 107 13.30 -3.87 8.58
CA THR A 107 13.46 -3.16 9.85
C THR A 107 14.47 -3.84 10.78
N VAL A 108 15.53 -3.09 11.13
CA VAL A 108 16.54 -3.48 12.12
C VAL A 108 15.87 -3.71 13.49
N PRO A 109 16.31 -4.69 14.31
CA PRO A 109 15.65 -5.04 15.57
C PRO A 109 15.34 -3.86 16.49
N GLN A 110 16.22 -2.86 16.54
CA GLN A 110 16.08 -1.65 17.35
C GLN A 110 14.92 -0.74 16.92
N LEU A 111 14.52 -0.79 15.64
CA LEU A 111 13.45 0.04 15.06
C LEU A 111 12.09 -0.66 15.07
N ARG A 112 12.01 -1.94 15.46
CA ARG A 112 10.75 -2.69 15.51
C ARG A 112 9.70 -2.05 16.42
N SER A 113 10.14 -1.42 17.51
CA SER A 113 9.25 -0.69 18.43
C SER A 113 8.61 0.56 17.79
N GLN A 114 9.24 1.13 16.75
CA GLN A 114 8.71 2.28 16.02
C GLN A 114 7.81 1.87 14.85
N LEU A 115 7.82 0.59 14.47
CA LEU A 115 7.11 0.10 13.29
C LEU A 115 5.60 0.39 13.33
N PRO A 116 4.88 0.20 14.46
CA PRO A 116 3.46 0.56 14.53
C PRO A 116 3.19 2.04 14.23
N LYS A 117 4.09 2.94 14.67
CA LYS A 117 4.00 4.39 14.41
C LYS A 117 4.23 4.70 12.93
N VAL A 118 5.17 4.02 12.29
CA VAL A 118 5.44 4.16 10.85
C VAL A 118 4.25 3.65 10.04
N VAL A 119 3.67 2.50 10.40
CA VAL A 119 2.48 1.94 9.74
C VAL A 119 1.28 2.87 9.89
N ALA A 120 1.06 3.47 11.07
CA ALA A 120 0.01 4.47 11.27
C ALA A 120 0.22 5.69 10.36
N LYS A 121 1.45 6.20 10.26
CA LYS A 121 1.78 7.32 9.36
C LYS A 121 1.61 6.99 7.89
N LEU A 122 1.94 5.76 7.49
CA LEU A 122 1.71 5.28 6.14
C LEU A 122 0.20 5.28 5.82
N ARG A 123 -0.63 4.78 6.74
CA ARG A 123 -2.09 4.77 6.58
C ARG A 123 -2.65 6.19 6.43
N GLU A 124 -2.23 7.12 7.29
CA GLU A 124 -2.60 8.54 7.20
C GLU A 124 -2.18 9.16 5.86
N GLY A 125 -0.95 8.87 5.41
CA GLY A 125 -0.41 9.39 4.16
C GLY A 125 -1.18 8.91 2.93
N LEU A 126 -1.55 7.63 2.88
CA LEU A 126 -2.35 7.07 1.79
C LEU A 126 -3.78 7.62 1.79
N GLN A 127 -4.41 7.78 2.97
CA GLN A 127 -5.71 8.44 3.09
C GLN A 127 -5.65 9.88 2.56
N TYR A 128 -4.64 10.64 2.99
CA TYR A 128 -4.44 12.01 2.51
C TYR A 128 -4.21 12.07 0.99
N HIS A 129 -3.45 11.12 0.44
CA HIS A 129 -3.22 11.04 -1.00
C HIS A 129 -4.50 10.71 -1.79
N LEU A 130 -5.31 9.78 -1.27
CA LEU A 130 -6.63 9.48 -1.82
C LEU A 130 -7.49 10.75 -1.87
N GLU A 131 -7.59 11.49 -0.77
CA GLU A 131 -8.43 12.69 -0.65
C GLU A 131 -7.96 13.85 -1.53
N THR A 132 -6.65 14.07 -1.61
CA THR A 132 -6.11 15.24 -2.32
C THR A 132 -5.83 15.01 -3.80
N ARG A 133 -5.59 13.76 -4.21
CA ARG A 133 -5.23 13.43 -5.60
C ARG A 133 -6.15 12.42 -6.24
N GLY A 134 -6.52 11.36 -5.53
CA GLY A 134 -7.36 10.28 -6.06
C GLY A 134 -8.78 10.75 -6.37
N LEU A 135 -9.51 11.17 -5.34
CA LEU A 135 -10.91 11.58 -5.44
C LEU A 135 -11.12 12.80 -6.34
N PRO A 136 -10.31 13.88 -6.28
CA PRO A 136 -10.51 15.03 -7.15
C PRO A 136 -10.33 14.69 -8.63
N LYS A 137 -9.39 13.80 -8.96
CA LYS A 137 -9.19 13.31 -10.34
C LYS A 137 -10.42 12.55 -10.83
N LEU A 138 -11.02 11.73 -9.98
CA LEU A 138 -12.23 10.97 -10.31
C LEU A 138 -13.44 11.90 -10.48
N LEU A 139 -13.59 12.88 -9.58
CA LEU A 139 -14.64 13.89 -9.65
C LEU A 139 -14.56 14.71 -10.94
N LYS A 140 -13.35 15.07 -11.38
CA LYS A 140 -13.15 15.77 -12.65
C LYS A 140 -13.66 14.93 -13.83
N ALA A 141 -13.37 13.64 -13.85
CA ALA A 141 -13.87 12.74 -14.90
C ALA A 141 -15.40 12.60 -14.85
N VAL A 142 -15.99 12.56 -13.65
CA VAL A 142 -17.44 12.56 -13.45
C VAL A 142 -18.08 13.83 -14.02
N LYS A 143 -17.50 15.00 -13.71
CA LYS A 143 -17.95 16.29 -14.25
C LYS A 143 -17.88 16.33 -15.77
N GLU A 144 -16.77 15.92 -16.37
CA GLU A 144 -16.60 15.87 -17.83
C GLU A 144 -17.63 14.93 -18.50
N HIS A 145 -17.99 13.83 -17.84
CA HIS A 145 -19.03 12.92 -18.34
C HIS A 145 -20.42 13.55 -18.26
N ALA A 146 -20.74 14.23 -17.15
CA ALA A 146 -22.02 14.92 -16.98
C ALA A 146 -22.22 16.05 -18.00
N GLU A 147 -21.16 16.80 -18.29
CA GLU A 147 -21.18 17.88 -19.31
C GLU A 147 -21.37 17.34 -20.73
N LYS A 148 -20.78 16.18 -21.06
CA LYS A 148 -20.91 15.54 -22.39
C LYS A 148 -22.25 14.84 -22.61
N HIS A 149 -22.92 14.43 -21.54
CA HIS A 149 -24.20 13.73 -21.58
C HIS A 149 -25.24 14.47 -20.75
N PRO A 150 -25.62 15.71 -21.13
CA PRO A 150 -26.67 16.42 -20.43
C PRO A 150 -27.95 15.59 -20.50
N ARG A 151 -28.68 15.51 -19.38
CA ARG A 151 -29.98 14.82 -19.38
C ARG A 151 -30.83 15.41 -20.49
N PRO A 152 -31.44 14.58 -21.35
CA PRO A 152 -32.43 15.07 -22.29
C PRO A 152 -33.53 15.69 -21.44
N SER A 153 -33.63 17.03 -21.50
CA SER A 153 -34.71 17.79 -20.89
C SER A 153 -35.99 17.28 -21.52
N THR A 154 -36.58 16.26 -20.91
CA THR A 154 -37.83 15.71 -21.40
C THR A 154 -38.84 16.77 -21.05
N PRO A 155 -39.45 17.46 -22.04
CA PRO A 155 -40.41 18.50 -21.75
C PRO A 155 -41.50 17.91 -20.85
N PRO A 156 -42.03 18.70 -19.89
CA PRO A 156 -43.05 18.22 -18.98
C PRO A 156 -44.19 17.58 -19.79
N PRO A 157 -44.70 16.40 -19.38
CA PRO A 157 -45.74 15.71 -20.12
C PRO A 157 -46.91 16.66 -20.31
N ALA A 158 -47.47 16.68 -21.53
CA ALA A 158 -48.58 17.57 -21.86
C ALA A 158 -49.69 17.43 -20.80
N PRO A 159 -50.32 18.54 -20.38
CA PRO A 159 -51.38 18.50 -19.39
C PRO A 159 -52.45 17.50 -19.84
N ARG A 160 -52.76 16.54 -18.98
CA ARG A 160 -53.80 15.55 -19.25
C ARG A 160 -55.09 16.31 -19.44
N GLN A 161 -55.65 16.30 -20.65
CA GLN A 161 -56.98 16.82 -20.90
C GLN A 161 -57.95 16.01 -20.03
N THR A 162 -58.43 16.63 -18.96
CA THR A 162 -59.51 16.10 -18.14
C THR A 162 -60.76 16.14 -19.00
N SER A 163 -61.19 14.99 -19.48
CA SER A 163 -62.48 14.81 -20.16
C SER A 163 -63.59 15.34 -19.27
N ILE A 164 -64.28 16.36 -19.79
CA ILE A 164 -65.38 17.12 -19.20
C ILE A 164 -66.54 16.18 -18.78
N PRO A 165 -67.29 16.47 -17.69
CA PRO A 165 -68.38 15.61 -17.22
C PRO A 165 -69.51 15.51 -18.25
N ALA A 166 -70.03 14.30 -18.43
CA ALA A 166 -71.26 14.08 -19.18
C ALA A 166 -72.42 14.80 -18.48
N TYR A 167 -73.08 15.70 -19.21
CA TYR A 167 -74.31 16.37 -18.77
C TYR A 167 -75.36 15.33 -18.37
N GLU A 168 -75.93 15.51 -17.16
CA GLU A 168 -77.20 14.90 -16.77
C GLU A 168 -78.32 15.49 -17.62
N ALA A 169 -79.14 14.62 -18.20
CA ALA A 169 -80.44 14.92 -18.79
C ALA A 169 -81.43 13.85 -18.35
#